data_AF-A0A1L8DQL8-F1
#
_entry.id   AF-A0A1L8DQL8-F1
#
_cell.length_a   1.000
_cell.length_b   1.000
_cell.length_c   1.000
_cell.angle_alpha   90.00
_cell.angle_beta   90.00
_cell.angle_gamma   90.00
#
_symmetry.space_group_name_H-M   'P 1'
#
loop_
_entity.id
_entity.type
_entity.pdbx_description
1 polymer ?
#
loop_
_entity_poly.entity_id
_entity_poly.type
_entity_poly.pdbx_seq_one_letter_code
_entity_poly.pdbx_strand_id
1 'polypeptide(L)'
;RIYVDVVFNHMAAGEGEVVGTGGSLVYPEERLYPHVPYGPEDFNPPCIIKDYQDVKQVRNCGLVSLPDLNQKSENVRRSVIEFLDRLIDYGVAGFRADACKHMWPEDVEFLFGNTKDLNKEFGFPKNARPFLYQEVIDLGQEPISKNEYTSIGVVTEFLFSAEIGNTFRNKKLKDLMQWGSDKRFLRSDRALVFVENHDNERGHGAGGKDILTYKDGKLYLLAVLFTISHPYGIPRIMSSYEFSNSDQGPPASANGDIKSPVMNSRGICTNGWICQHRWPGVVGMVQFRNAVAGRGILNWMDNGEQQIAFCRGDLGFVAFNGYTMANLNSTVKVCLPPGIYCDVITGDVTDAGCTGQEVLVNKSGYANIFIPGDSPTGVLAIHWGSVYLLD
;
A
#
# COMPACT_ATOMS: atom_id res chain seq x y z
N ARG A 1 -6.10 -5.32 -12.24
CA ARG A 1 -6.30 -3.94 -12.76
C ARG A 1 -4.95 -3.21 -12.66
N ILE A 2 -4.68 -2.23 -13.52
CA ILE A 2 -3.42 -1.46 -13.50
C ILE A 2 -3.70 -0.05 -12.98
N TYR A 3 -2.83 0.45 -12.10
CA TYR A 3 -2.86 1.81 -11.61
C TYR A 3 -1.52 2.44 -11.94
N VAL A 4 -1.52 3.55 -12.67
CA VAL A 4 -0.28 4.20 -13.11
C VAL A 4 0.15 5.22 -12.07
N ASP A 5 1.45 5.22 -11.76
CA ASP A 5 2.09 6.29 -11.02
C ASP A 5 2.28 7.50 -11.93
N VAL A 6 1.57 8.59 -11.63
CA VAL A 6 1.55 9.78 -12.48
C VAL A 6 2.23 10.94 -11.74
N VAL A 7 3.31 11.42 -12.32
CA VAL A 7 4.13 12.52 -11.82
C VAL A 7 3.85 13.75 -12.68
N PHE A 8 3.09 14.69 -12.13
CA PHE A 8 2.69 15.94 -12.81
C PHE A 8 2.72 17.17 -11.89
N ASN A 9 3.26 17.03 -10.67
CA ASN A 9 3.60 18.20 -9.84
C ASN A 9 4.77 18.98 -10.47
N HIS A 10 5.77 18.26 -10.95
CA HIS A 10 7.06 18.82 -11.34
C HIS A 10 7.62 18.15 -12.60
N MET A 11 8.71 18.73 -13.12
CA MET A 11 9.55 18.13 -14.15
C MET A 11 10.96 17.84 -13.60
N ALA A 12 11.87 17.34 -14.44
CA ALA A 12 13.23 17.01 -14.03
C ALA A 12 14.03 18.24 -13.58
N ALA A 13 14.83 18.16 -12.53
CA ALA A 13 15.89 19.13 -12.27
C ALA A 13 17.18 18.69 -12.97
N GLY A 14 18.10 19.62 -13.21
CA GLY A 14 19.40 19.31 -13.80
C GLY A 14 20.11 20.55 -14.33
N GLU A 15 21.33 20.33 -14.80
CA GLU A 15 22.13 21.35 -15.47
C GLU A 15 22.33 20.95 -16.94
N GLY A 16 22.32 21.95 -17.82
CA GLY A 16 22.51 21.77 -19.26
C GLY A 16 21.47 20.86 -19.95
N GLU A 17 21.92 20.21 -21.03
CA GLU A 17 21.09 19.31 -21.83
C GLU A 17 20.95 17.94 -21.16
N VAL A 18 19.72 17.50 -20.93
CA VAL A 18 19.41 16.17 -20.39
C VAL A 18 18.58 15.38 -21.40
N VAL A 19 18.96 14.11 -21.60
CA VAL A 19 18.23 13.17 -22.47
C VAL A 19 17.34 12.28 -21.62
N GLY A 20 16.02 12.38 -21.80
CA GLY A 20 15.04 11.49 -21.18
C GLY A 20 15.07 10.08 -21.79
N THR A 21 14.50 9.10 -21.08
CA THR A 21 14.47 7.69 -21.52
C THR A 21 13.75 7.45 -22.84
N GLY A 22 12.85 8.36 -23.24
CA GLY A 22 12.19 8.35 -24.55
C GLY A 22 12.96 9.07 -25.66
N GLY A 23 14.21 9.48 -25.43
CA GLY A 23 15.03 10.26 -26.37
C GLY A 23 14.71 11.76 -26.41
N SER A 24 13.86 12.24 -25.49
CA SER A 24 13.51 13.65 -25.40
C SER A 24 14.66 14.49 -24.86
N LEU A 25 14.99 15.58 -25.55
CA LEU A 25 15.91 16.60 -25.03
C LEU A 25 15.14 17.58 -24.14
N VAL A 26 15.70 17.87 -22.97
CA VAL A 26 15.16 18.86 -22.03
C VAL A 26 16.29 19.74 -21.51
N TYR A 27 15.96 20.97 -21.16
CA TYR A 27 16.90 21.98 -20.64
C TYR A 27 16.33 22.50 -19.30
N PRO A 28 16.63 21.83 -18.18
CA PRO A 28 15.96 22.09 -16.90
C PRO A 28 16.23 23.48 -16.31
N GLU A 29 17.44 24.04 -16.49
CA GLU A 29 17.80 25.38 -16.00
C GLU A 29 16.93 26.47 -16.63
N GLU A 30 16.67 26.34 -17.93
CA GLU A 30 15.81 27.23 -18.72
C GLU A 30 14.34 26.83 -18.62
N ARG A 31 14.02 25.72 -17.94
CA ARG A 31 12.67 25.16 -17.83
C ARG A 31 12.02 24.88 -19.19
N LEU A 32 12.81 24.36 -20.12
CA LEU A 32 12.35 24.00 -21.46
C LEU A 32 12.20 22.49 -21.59
N TYR A 33 10.96 22.05 -21.85
CA TYR A 33 10.60 20.65 -22.07
C TYR A 33 9.86 20.54 -23.41
N PRO A 34 10.57 20.68 -24.54
CA PRO A 34 9.97 20.94 -25.86
C PRO A 34 9.10 19.79 -26.40
N HIS A 35 9.28 18.56 -25.92
CA HIS A 35 8.47 17.42 -26.34
C HIS A 35 7.07 17.36 -25.68
N VAL A 36 6.86 18.10 -24.59
CA VAL A 36 5.53 18.31 -23.97
C VAL A 36 4.86 19.62 -24.42
N PRO A 37 5.52 20.35 -25.33
CA PRO A 37 6.13 21.67 -25.14
C PRO A 37 5.74 22.45 -23.88
N TYR A 38 6.54 22.35 -22.82
CA TYR A 38 6.52 23.33 -21.71
C TYR A 38 7.66 24.34 -21.80
N GLY A 39 7.34 25.59 -21.47
CA GLY A 39 8.28 26.70 -21.30
C GLY A 39 8.24 27.31 -19.90
N PRO A 40 9.08 28.32 -19.59
CA PRO A 40 9.13 28.96 -18.27
C PRO A 40 7.78 29.41 -17.69
N GLU A 41 6.85 29.81 -18.56
CA GLU A 41 5.49 30.26 -18.23
C GLU A 41 4.58 29.15 -17.70
N ASP A 42 4.93 27.89 -17.93
CA ASP A 42 4.20 26.72 -17.46
C ASP A 42 4.59 26.31 -16.03
N PHE A 43 5.55 27.02 -15.43
CA PHE A 43 6.06 26.76 -14.09
C PHE A 43 5.73 27.89 -13.13
N ASN A 44 5.58 27.56 -11.85
CA ASN A 44 5.55 28.56 -10.79
C ASN A 44 6.90 29.31 -10.73
N PRO A 45 6.91 30.57 -10.21
CA PRO A 45 8.14 31.33 -10.04
C PRO A 45 9.21 30.52 -9.28
N PRO A 46 10.49 30.59 -9.68
CA PRO A 46 11.54 29.79 -9.03
C PRO A 46 11.67 30.06 -7.52
N CYS A 47 11.44 29.02 -6.74
CA CYS A 47 11.73 28.96 -5.31
C CYS A 47 11.86 27.50 -4.87
N ILE A 48 12.34 27.27 -3.65
CA ILE A 48 12.52 25.94 -3.06
C ILE A 48 11.74 25.89 -1.75
N ILE A 49 11.12 24.74 -1.47
CA ILE A 49 10.44 24.49 -0.19
C ILE A 49 11.47 24.43 0.94
N LYS A 50 11.28 25.27 1.96
CA LYS A 50 12.14 25.39 3.16
C LYS A 50 11.36 25.30 4.47
N ASP A 51 10.07 25.60 4.43
CA ASP A 51 9.17 25.64 5.57
C ASP A 51 7.83 24.98 5.22
N TYR A 52 7.58 23.80 5.79
CA TYR A 52 6.32 23.07 5.62
C TYR A 52 5.14 23.72 6.38
N GLN A 53 5.39 24.76 7.19
CA GLN A 53 4.34 25.57 7.80
C GLN A 53 3.82 26.67 6.85
N ASP A 54 4.51 26.93 5.73
CA ASP A 54 4.04 27.84 4.68
C ASP A 54 3.34 27.05 3.56
N VAL A 55 2.02 26.99 3.62
CA VAL A 55 1.17 26.30 2.62
C VAL A 55 1.46 26.77 1.19
N LYS A 56 1.72 28.06 0.97
CA LYS A 56 1.99 28.58 -0.38
C LYS A 56 3.35 28.11 -0.86
N GLN A 57 4.34 28.07 0.03
CA GLN A 57 5.65 27.56 -0.33
C GLN A 57 5.58 26.08 -0.67
N VAL A 58 4.89 25.27 0.13
CA VAL A 58 4.75 23.82 -0.12
C VAL A 58 4.08 23.52 -1.46
N ARG A 59 3.16 24.38 -1.93
CA ARG A 59 2.38 24.18 -3.16
C ARG A 59 2.85 24.92 -4.41
N ASN A 60 3.75 25.89 -4.28
CA ASN A 60 4.18 26.74 -5.40
C ASN A 60 5.71 26.80 -5.57
N CYS A 61 6.48 26.08 -4.75
CA CYS A 61 7.93 26.02 -4.85
C CYS A 61 8.41 24.62 -5.15
N GLY A 62 9.58 24.51 -5.77
CA GLY A 62 10.16 23.23 -6.14
C GLY A 62 10.48 22.35 -4.94
N LEU A 63 9.88 21.16 -4.90
CA LEU A 63 10.28 20.07 -4.03
C LEU A 63 11.68 19.61 -4.42
N VAL A 64 12.65 19.72 -3.52
CA VAL A 64 14.07 19.38 -3.77
C VAL A 64 14.65 19.97 -5.07
N SER A 65 14.25 21.21 -5.40
CA SER A 65 14.64 21.95 -6.61
C SER A 65 14.04 21.47 -7.93
N LEU A 66 13.10 20.52 -7.90
CA LEU A 66 12.35 20.11 -9.09
C LEU A 66 11.52 21.29 -9.63
N PRO A 67 11.60 21.64 -10.93
CA PRO A 67 10.79 22.69 -11.52
C PRO A 67 9.29 22.41 -11.32
N ASP A 68 8.63 23.31 -10.59
CA ASP A 68 7.26 23.15 -10.11
C ASP A 68 6.26 23.65 -11.17
N LEU A 69 5.43 22.74 -11.71
CA LEU A 69 4.46 23.09 -12.75
C LEU A 69 3.36 23.97 -12.15
N ASN A 70 2.91 24.95 -12.91
CA ASN A 70 1.75 25.76 -12.56
C ASN A 70 0.49 25.08 -13.11
N GLN A 71 -0.22 24.31 -12.28
CA GLN A 71 -1.44 23.59 -12.69
C GLN A 71 -2.63 24.51 -13.03
N LYS A 72 -2.47 25.84 -12.94
CA LYS A 72 -3.43 26.82 -13.47
C LYS A 72 -3.16 27.22 -14.92
N SER A 73 -1.98 26.93 -15.46
CA SER A 73 -1.69 27.13 -16.90
C SER A 73 -2.63 26.26 -17.73
N GLU A 74 -3.25 26.85 -18.75
CA GLU A 74 -4.10 26.11 -19.70
C GLU A 74 -3.29 25.04 -20.44
N ASN A 75 -2.03 25.33 -20.77
CA ASN A 75 -1.14 24.38 -21.44
C ASN A 75 -0.83 23.20 -20.52
N VAL A 76 -0.50 23.45 -19.24
CA VAL A 76 -0.27 22.39 -18.24
C VAL A 76 -1.52 21.54 -18.05
N ARG A 77 -2.69 22.16 -17.86
CA ARG A 77 -3.96 21.43 -17.68
C ARG A 77 -4.26 20.54 -18.87
N ARG A 78 -4.18 21.08 -20.09
CA ARG A 78 -4.42 20.33 -21.32
C ARG A 78 -3.45 19.15 -21.45
N SER A 79 -2.15 19.39 -21.32
CA SER A 79 -1.12 18.35 -21.46
C SER A 79 -1.26 17.23 -20.43
N VAL A 80 -1.57 17.56 -19.17
CA VAL A 80 -1.80 16.55 -18.12
C VAL A 80 -3.06 15.75 -18.40
N ILE A 81 -4.17 16.40 -18.76
CA ILE A 81 -5.44 15.70 -19.08
C ILE A 81 -5.25 14.78 -20.29
N GLU A 82 -4.61 15.25 -21.37
CA GLU A 82 -4.30 14.44 -22.56
C GLU A 82 -3.44 13.22 -22.19
N PHE A 83 -2.46 13.38 -21.31
CA PHE A 83 -1.65 12.28 -20.80
C PHE A 83 -2.47 11.25 -20.02
N LEU A 84 -3.28 11.69 -19.06
CA LEU A 84 -4.14 10.82 -18.24
C LEU A 84 -5.17 10.09 -19.11
N ASP A 85 -5.80 10.79 -20.04
CA ASP A 85 -6.76 10.21 -20.97
C ASP A 85 -6.11 9.17 -21.88
N ARG A 86 -4.90 9.41 -22.38
CA ARG A 86 -4.20 8.41 -23.20
C ARG A 86 -3.93 7.13 -22.40
N LEU A 87 -3.60 7.23 -21.11
CA LEU A 87 -3.44 6.06 -20.24
C LEU A 87 -4.77 5.30 -20.05
N ILE A 88 -5.89 6.02 -19.94
CA ILE A 88 -7.23 5.40 -19.87
C ILE A 88 -7.57 4.67 -21.15
N ASP A 89 -7.21 5.19 -22.34
CA ASP A 89 -7.39 4.46 -23.60
C ASP A 89 -6.66 3.13 -23.61
N TYR A 90 -5.48 3.06 -22.97
CA TYR A 90 -4.69 1.84 -22.82
C TYR A 90 -5.22 0.87 -21.74
N GLY A 91 -6.36 1.17 -21.10
CA GLY A 91 -7.02 0.25 -20.17
C GLY A 91 -6.58 0.35 -18.71
N VAL A 92 -5.88 1.43 -18.35
CA VAL A 92 -5.55 1.75 -16.95
C VAL A 92 -6.83 1.97 -16.15
N ALA A 93 -6.88 1.45 -14.91
CA ALA A 93 -8.05 1.53 -14.04
C ALA A 93 -8.06 2.77 -13.15
N GLY A 94 -6.93 3.48 -13.05
CA GLY A 94 -6.74 4.58 -12.11
C GLY A 94 -5.30 5.00 -11.94
N PHE A 95 -5.06 5.86 -10.96
CA PHE A 95 -3.81 6.61 -10.82
C PHE A 95 -3.37 6.69 -9.35
N ARG A 96 -2.07 6.51 -9.10
CA ARG A 96 -1.39 7.11 -7.94
C ARG A 96 -0.95 8.50 -8.37
N ALA A 97 -1.52 9.54 -7.78
CA ALA A 97 -1.04 10.90 -8.00
C ALA A 97 0.12 11.20 -7.03
N ASP A 98 1.32 11.31 -7.59
CA ASP A 98 2.56 11.64 -6.89
C ASP A 98 2.49 13.06 -6.30
N ALA A 99 3.10 13.25 -5.13
CA ALA A 99 3.33 14.56 -4.53
C ALA A 99 2.08 15.45 -4.42
N CYS A 100 0.87 14.90 -4.27
CA CYS A 100 -0.37 15.69 -4.19
C CYS A 100 -0.39 16.75 -3.09
N LYS A 101 0.34 16.54 -1.98
CA LYS A 101 0.54 17.59 -0.96
C LYS A 101 1.03 18.92 -1.58
N HIS A 102 1.86 18.83 -2.61
CA HIS A 102 2.53 19.95 -3.28
C HIS A 102 1.69 20.59 -4.39
N MET A 103 0.44 20.18 -4.57
CA MET A 103 -0.49 20.80 -5.51
C MET A 103 -1.68 21.39 -4.76
N TRP A 104 -2.38 22.35 -5.37
CA TRP A 104 -3.65 22.84 -4.82
C TRP A 104 -4.76 21.80 -5.02
N PRO A 105 -5.58 21.48 -4.01
CA PRO A 105 -6.67 20.51 -4.12
C PRO A 105 -7.63 20.85 -5.28
N GLU A 106 -7.91 22.12 -5.51
CA GLU A 106 -8.81 22.58 -6.58
C GLU A 106 -8.24 22.30 -7.97
N ASP A 107 -6.91 22.39 -8.12
CA ASP A 107 -6.25 22.07 -9.39
C ASP A 107 -6.18 20.56 -9.62
N VAL A 108 -5.95 19.76 -8.56
CA VAL A 108 -6.04 18.30 -8.61
C VAL A 108 -7.46 17.85 -8.98
N GLU A 109 -8.48 18.43 -8.34
CA GLU A 109 -9.89 18.16 -8.63
C GLU A 109 -10.24 18.51 -10.09
N PHE A 110 -9.77 19.66 -10.57
CA PHE A 110 -9.97 20.06 -11.96
C PHE A 110 -9.38 19.04 -12.94
N LEU A 111 -8.12 18.62 -12.74
CA LEU A 111 -7.43 17.71 -13.64
C LEU A 111 -8.16 16.35 -13.73
N PHE A 112 -8.42 15.71 -12.59
CA PHE A 112 -9.08 14.40 -12.57
C PHE A 112 -10.56 14.46 -12.92
N GLY A 113 -11.24 15.54 -12.58
CA GLY A 113 -12.64 15.78 -12.94
C GLY A 113 -12.86 15.89 -14.45
N ASN A 114 -11.84 16.33 -15.20
CA ASN A 114 -11.90 16.48 -16.66
C ASN A 114 -11.28 15.31 -17.45
N THR A 115 -10.86 14.23 -16.79
CA THR A 115 -10.49 12.99 -17.50
C THR A 115 -11.73 12.30 -18.07
N LYS A 116 -11.56 11.39 -19.02
CA LYS A 116 -12.66 10.56 -19.52
C LYS A 116 -13.00 9.39 -18.59
N ASP A 117 -14.12 8.73 -18.89
CA ASP A 117 -14.51 7.48 -18.24
C ASP A 117 -13.61 6.31 -18.68
N LEU A 118 -13.51 5.29 -17.85
CA LEU A 118 -12.73 4.09 -18.11
C LEU A 118 -13.20 3.34 -19.36
N ASN A 119 -12.24 2.83 -20.14
CA ASN A 119 -12.51 2.20 -21.42
C ASN A 119 -13.21 0.83 -21.26
N LYS A 120 -14.47 0.74 -21.71
CA LYS A 120 -15.30 -0.48 -21.63
C LYS A 120 -14.70 -1.71 -22.33
N GLU A 121 -13.83 -1.51 -23.31
CA GLU A 121 -13.14 -2.62 -24.01
C GLU A 121 -12.30 -3.47 -23.04
N PHE A 122 -11.87 -2.88 -21.92
CA PHE A 122 -11.13 -3.56 -20.85
C PHE A 122 -12.04 -4.09 -19.73
N GLY A 123 -13.35 -4.22 -19.99
CA GLY A 123 -14.32 -4.79 -19.06
C GLY A 123 -14.65 -3.88 -17.87
N PHE A 124 -14.61 -2.55 -18.07
CA PHE A 124 -15.10 -1.59 -17.09
C PHE A 124 -16.61 -1.29 -17.30
N PRO A 125 -17.38 -1.06 -16.21
CA PRO A 125 -18.77 -0.64 -16.32
C PRO A 125 -18.94 0.69 -17.06
N LYS A 126 -20.16 0.92 -17.59
CA LYS A 126 -20.51 2.22 -18.18
C LYS A 126 -20.39 3.33 -17.13
N ASN A 127 -19.79 4.46 -17.53
CA ASN A 127 -19.55 5.64 -16.71
C ASN A 127 -18.63 5.40 -15.49
N ALA A 128 -17.83 4.32 -15.52
CA ALA A 128 -16.83 4.08 -14.47
C ALA A 128 -15.73 5.15 -14.55
N ARG A 129 -15.45 5.82 -13.43
CA ARG A 129 -14.36 6.80 -13.33
C ARG A 129 -13.05 6.14 -12.92
N PRO A 130 -11.89 6.68 -13.33
CA PRO A 130 -10.59 6.21 -12.86
C PRO A 130 -10.50 6.24 -11.33
N PHE A 131 -9.98 5.19 -10.72
CA PHE A 131 -9.71 5.17 -9.29
C PHE A 131 -8.50 6.05 -8.98
N LEU A 132 -8.69 7.13 -8.23
CA LEU A 132 -7.63 8.03 -7.81
C LEU A 132 -7.23 7.76 -6.37
N TYR A 133 -5.93 7.56 -6.13
CA TYR A 133 -5.35 7.70 -4.81
C TYR A 133 -4.18 8.67 -4.82
N GLN A 134 -4.16 9.55 -3.82
CA GLN A 134 -3.32 10.75 -3.79
C GLN A 134 -2.25 10.59 -2.72
N GLU A 135 -1.00 10.87 -3.08
CA GLU A 135 0.07 10.93 -2.10
C GLU A 135 0.02 12.25 -1.33
N VAL A 136 -0.42 12.16 -0.07
CA VAL A 136 -0.40 13.28 0.87
C VAL A 136 0.22 12.79 2.17
N ILE A 137 1.48 13.14 2.39
CA ILE A 137 2.22 12.71 3.59
C ILE A 137 1.78 13.55 4.79
N ASP A 138 0.74 13.15 5.51
CA ASP A 138 0.25 13.91 6.67
C ASP A 138 0.28 13.06 7.95
N LEU A 139 1.15 13.47 8.89
CA LEU A 139 1.24 12.90 10.25
C LEU A 139 0.60 13.80 11.32
N GLY A 140 -0.01 14.93 10.93
CA GLY A 140 -0.74 15.84 11.81
C GLY A 140 0.06 17.00 12.42
N GLN A 141 1.24 17.31 11.89
CA GLN A 141 2.14 18.37 12.41
C GLN A 141 2.31 19.57 11.46
N GLU A 142 1.61 19.55 10.32
CA GLU A 142 1.69 20.55 9.26
C GLU A 142 0.30 21.14 8.99
N PRO A 143 0.20 22.36 8.45
CA PRO A 143 -1.07 23.00 8.16
C PRO A 143 -1.81 22.37 6.98
N ILE A 144 -1.10 21.69 6.06
CA ILE A 144 -1.74 20.95 4.96
C ILE A 144 -2.21 19.60 5.48
N SER A 145 -3.51 19.34 5.36
CA SER A 145 -4.12 18.10 5.82
C SER A 145 -4.47 17.17 4.67
N LYS A 146 -4.28 15.86 4.88
CA LYS A 146 -4.83 14.81 4.01
C LYS A 146 -6.34 14.92 3.79
N ASN A 147 -7.08 15.52 4.72
CA ASN A 147 -8.53 15.69 4.61
C ASN A 147 -8.95 16.61 3.46
N GLU A 148 -8.10 17.55 3.04
CA GLU A 148 -8.35 18.47 1.92
C GLU A 148 -8.56 17.72 0.59
N TYR A 149 -8.05 16.50 0.47
CA TYR A 149 -8.04 15.71 -0.76
C TYR A 149 -9.08 14.57 -0.78
N THR A 150 -9.80 14.36 0.32
CA THR A 150 -10.70 13.19 0.48
C THR A 150 -12.01 13.28 -0.31
N SER A 151 -12.43 14.49 -0.69
CA SER A 151 -13.55 14.72 -1.60
C SER A 151 -13.22 14.31 -3.04
N ILE A 152 -11.94 14.42 -3.44
CA ILE A 152 -11.45 14.17 -4.79
C ILE A 152 -11.25 12.67 -5.04
N GLY A 153 -10.69 11.97 -4.05
CA GLY A 153 -10.33 10.57 -4.20
C GLY A 153 -9.92 9.91 -2.88
N VAL A 154 -9.26 8.75 -3.00
CA VAL A 154 -8.60 8.09 -1.87
C VAL A 154 -7.28 8.82 -1.58
N VAL A 155 -6.78 8.74 -0.34
CA VAL A 155 -5.53 9.38 0.07
C VAL A 155 -4.66 8.36 0.80
N THR A 156 -3.35 8.41 0.59
CA THR A 156 -2.37 7.59 1.30
C THR A 156 -2.35 7.92 2.79
N GLU A 157 -2.63 6.94 3.65
CA GLU A 157 -2.67 7.13 5.10
C GLU A 157 -1.30 6.85 5.73
N PHE A 158 -0.38 7.82 5.64
CA PHE A 158 0.99 7.67 6.18
C PHE A 158 1.02 7.52 7.71
N LEU A 159 0.03 8.06 8.44
CA LEU A 159 -0.04 7.86 9.88
C LEU A 159 -0.29 6.39 10.23
N PHE A 160 -1.04 5.66 9.39
CA PHE A 160 -1.19 4.20 9.56
C PHE A 160 0.17 3.51 9.47
N SER A 161 0.98 3.83 8.45
CA SER A 161 2.31 3.24 8.23
C SER A 161 3.23 3.47 9.44
N ALA A 162 3.24 4.69 10.00
CA ALA A 162 4.02 4.99 11.20
C ALA A 162 3.48 4.28 12.47
N GLU A 163 2.17 4.35 12.72
CA GLU A 163 1.58 3.79 13.94
C GLU A 163 1.60 2.26 13.95
N ILE A 164 1.48 1.59 12.79
CA ILE A 164 1.45 0.12 12.74
C ILE A 164 2.84 -0.40 13.09
N GLY A 165 3.88 0.21 12.53
CA GLY A 165 5.25 -0.16 12.85
C GLY A 165 5.65 0.17 14.29
N ASN A 166 5.26 1.34 14.81
CA ASN A 166 5.43 1.66 16.23
C ASN A 166 4.71 0.65 17.14
N THR A 167 3.50 0.22 16.78
CA THR A 167 2.72 -0.75 17.56
C THR A 167 3.41 -2.10 17.62
N PHE A 168 3.86 -2.64 16.49
CA PHE A 168 4.54 -3.94 16.44
C PHE A 168 5.96 -3.91 17.03
N ARG A 169 6.65 -2.75 17.06
CA ARG A 169 7.96 -2.62 17.70
C ARG A 169 7.89 -2.38 19.21
N ASN A 170 6.99 -1.51 19.66
CA ASN A 170 7.07 -0.89 20.98
C ASN A 170 5.84 -1.09 21.86
N LYS A 171 4.73 -1.59 21.32
CA LYS A 171 3.47 -1.77 22.06
C LYS A 171 3.08 -3.25 22.17
N LYS A 172 1.93 -3.51 22.80
CA LYS A 172 1.37 -4.85 22.94
C LYS A 172 0.36 -5.10 21.83
N LEU A 173 0.32 -6.30 21.26
CA LEU A 173 -0.64 -6.62 20.20
C LEU A 173 -2.09 -6.42 20.65
N LYS A 174 -2.42 -6.58 21.93
CA LYS A 174 -3.78 -6.30 22.43
C LYS A 174 -4.27 -4.88 22.11
N ASP A 175 -3.35 -3.91 22.00
CA ASP A 175 -3.69 -2.51 21.78
C ASP A 175 -4.29 -2.30 20.37
N LEU A 176 -4.08 -3.27 19.46
CA LEU A 176 -4.71 -3.33 18.14
C LEU A 176 -6.23 -3.55 18.19
N MET A 177 -6.82 -3.85 19.35
CA MET A 177 -8.29 -3.93 19.50
C MET A 177 -8.98 -2.62 19.09
N GLN A 178 -8.29 -1.50 19.27
CA GLN A 178 -8.77 -0.15 18.91
C GLN A 178 -8.27 0.32 17.54
N TRP A 179 -7.64 -0.56 16.76
CA TRP A 179 -7.04 -0.16 15.49
C TRP A 179 -8.10 0.36 14.52
N GLY A 180 -7.83 1.49 13.88
CA GLY A 180 -8.78 2.15 12.97
C GLY A 180 -9.84 3.03 13.66
N SER A 181 -9.91 3.08 15.00
CA SER A 181 -10.83 3.96 15.73
C SER A 181 -10.24 5.34 16.07
N ASP A 182 -8.93 5.51 15.89
CA ASP A 182 -8.25 6.80 16.07
C ASP A 182 -8.78 7.84 15.06
N LYS A 183 -9.32 8.95 15.57
CA LYS A 183 -9.88 10.04 14.77
C LYS A 183 -8.83 10.78 13.93
N ARG A 184 -7.53 10.58 14.20
CA ARG A 184 -6.44 11.10 13.36
C ARG A 184 -6.32 10.34 12.05
N PHE A 185 -6.82 9.11 11.99
CA PHE A 185 -6.92 8.38 10.73
C PHE A 185 -8.06 8.92 9.87
N LEU A 186 -7.88 8.84 8.56
CA LEU A 186 -8.91 9.06 7.58
C LEU A 186 -10.08 8.10 7.79
N ARG A 187 -11.23 8.44 7.22
CA ARG A 187 -12.31 7.47 7.09
C ARG A 187 -11.81 6.27 6.28
N SER A 188 -12.20 5.08 6.70
CA SER A 188 -11.76 3.82 6.08
C SER A 188 -12.02 3.74 4.57
N ASP A 189 -13.09 4.33 4.07
CA ASP A 189 -13.45 4.36 2.64
C ASP A 189 -12.62 5.36 1.82
N ARG A 190 -11.79 6.17 2.48
CA ARG A 190 -10.91 7.20 1.88
C ARG A 190 -9.43 6.96 2.14
N ALA A 191 -9.07 5.89 2.85
CA ALA A 191 -7.70 5.59 3.24
C ALA A 191 -7.10 4.48 2.38
N LEU A 192 -6.03 4.77 1.64
CA LEU A 192 -5.12 3.73 1.14
C LEU A 192 -4.06 3.46 2.22
N VAL A 193 -4.06 2.25 2.77
CA VAL A 193 -3.19 1.86 3.89
C VAL A 193 -2.09 0.93 3.42
N PHE A 194 -0.93 1.03 4.05
CA PHE A 194 0.24 0.22 3.74
C PHE A 194 1.17 0.21 4.95
N VAL A 195 1.95 -0.85 5.10
CA VAL A 195 2.97 -0.92 6.16
C VAL A 195 4.14 -0.01 5.78
N GLU A 196 4.52 -0.03 4.51
CA GLU A 196 5.58 0.74 3.89
C GLU A 196 5.26 1.12 2.42
N ASN A 197 5.97 2.09 1.89
CA ASN A 197 6.02 2.41 0.46
C ASN A 197 7.47 2.42 -0.04
N HIS A 198 7.67 2.76 -1.31
CA HIS A 198 9.00 2.79 -1.91
C HIS A 198 9.90 3.89 -1.32
N ASP A 199 9.37 4.99 -0.80
CA ASP A 199 10.17 6.04 -0.16
C ASP A 199 10.59 5.64 1.25
N ASN A 200 9.61 5.31 2.10
CA ASN A 200 9.83 5.15 3.51
C ASN A 200 10.52 3.83 3.86
N GLU A 201 10.49 2.81 2.98
CA GLU A 201 11.37 1.64 3.12
C GLU A 201 12.86 2.00 2.99
N ARG A 202 13.17 3.14 2.34
CA ARG A 202 14.53 3.69 2.17
C ARG A 202 14.87 4.78 3.20
N GLY A 203 13.96 5.10 4.11
CA GLY A 203 14.11 6.20 5.07
C GLY A 203 13.79 7.58 4.48
N HIS A 204 13.22 7.66 3.27
CA HIS A 204 12.71 8.89 2.68
C HIS A 204 11.26 9.14 3.13
N GLY A 205 10.77 10.37 2.97
CA GLY A 205 9.40 10.72 3.37
C GLY A 205 9.21 10.72 4.89
N ALA A 206 8.17 10.04 5.37
CA ALA A 206 7.75 10.11 6.77
C ALA A 206 7.73 8.75 7.49
N GLY A 207 7.74 8.80 8.83
CA GLY A 207 7.66 7.65 9.74
C GLY A 207 9.02 7.18 10.29
N GLY A 208 10.12 7.43 9.59
CA GLY A 208 11.48 7.21 10.09
C GLY A 208 11.69 5.81 10.69
N LYS A 209 12.18 5.75 11.94
CA LYS A 209 12.49 4.48 12.64
C LYS A 209 11.28 3.57 12.88
N ASP A 210 10.07 4.12 12.79
CA ASP A 210 8.86 3.36 13.05
C ASP A 210 8.47 2.50 11.84
N ILE A 211 8.98 2.80 10.64
CA ILE A 211 8.67 2.01 9.44
C ILE A 211 9.21 0.59 9.56
N LEU A 212 8.36 -0.39 9.26
CA LEU A 212 8.72 -1.79 9.11
C LEU A 212 8.88 -2.12 7.63
N THR A 213 9.91 -2.91 7.30
CA THR A 213 10.19 -3.34 5.93
C THR A 213 10.46 -4.84 5.88
N TYR A 214 10.64 -5.39 4.68
CA TYR A 214 11.05 -6.80 4.52
C TYR A 214 12.33 -7.16 5.31
N LYS A 215 13.16 -6.18 5.69
CA LYS A 215 14.38 -6.35 6.47
C LYS A 215 14.11 -6.63 7.97
N ASP A 216 12.89 -6.39 8.46
CA ASP A 216 12.50 -6.60 9.86
C ASP A 216 11.91 -7.99 10.15
N GLY A 217 11.87 -8.89 9.16
CA GLY A 217 11.48 -10.29 9.34
C GLY A 217 10.07 -10.47 9.92
N LYS A 218 9.97 -11.21 11.04
CA LYS A 218 8.68 -11.58 11.66
C LYS A 218 7.81 -10.36 12.01
N LEU A 219 8.41 -9.27 12.49
CA LEU A 219 7.65 -8.08 12.88
C LEU A 219 6.93 -7.45 11.68
N TYR A 220 7.63 -7.36 10.54
CA TYR A 220 7.05 -6.89 9.29
C TYR A 220 5.91 -7.79 8.80
N LEU A 221 6.11 -9.11 8.82
CA LEU A 221 5.08 -10.07 8.44
C LEU A 221 3.82 -9.95 9.30
N LEU A 222 3.98 -9.84 10.63
CA LEU A 222 2.85 -9.63 11.52
C LEU A 222 2.06 -8.35 11.16
N ALA A 223 2.76 -7.25 10.90
CA ALA A 223 2.13 -5.98 10.52
C ALA A 223 1.40 -6.05 9.17
N VAL A 224 2.00 -6.69 8.15
CA VAL A 224 1.38 -6.88 6.83
C VAL A 224 0.14 -7.78 6.95
N LEU A 225 0.24 -8.91 7.63
CA LEU A 225 -0.86 -9.86 7.78
C LEU A 225 -2.00 -9.29 8.63
N PHE A 226 -1.69 -8.48 9.64
CA PHE A 226 -2.71 -7.71 10.38
C PHE A 226 -3.38 -6.68 9.47
N THR A 227 -2.62 -5.91 8.69
CA THR A 227 -3.15 -4.92 7.75
C THR A 227 -4.12 -5.55 6.75
N ILE A 228 -3.82 -6.73 6.22
CA ILE A 228 -4.68 -7.43 5.25
C ILE A 228 -5.92 -8.04 5.94
N SER A 229 -5.79 -8.58 7.16
CA SER A 229 -6.90 -9.20 7.88
C SER A 229 -7.85 -8.20 8.56
N HIS A 230 -7.42 -6.96 8.80
CA HIS A 230 -8.23 -5.92 9.44
C HIS A 230 -9.16 -5.21 8.41
N PRO A 231 -10.41 -4.83 8.75
CA PRO A 231 -11.35 -4.23 7.79
C PRO A 231 -11.00 -2.78 7.38
N TYR A 232 -10.18 -2.08 8.15
CA TYR A 232 -9.84 -0.67 7.91
C TYR A 232 -9.00 -0.47 6.64
N GLY A 233 -9.39 0.52 5.84
CA GLY A 233 -8.67 1.00 4.66
C GLY A 233 -8.68 0.05 3.46
N ILE A 234 -8.06 0.54 2.38
CA ILE A 234 -7.76 -0.20 1.16
C ILE A 234 -6.27 -0.57 1.22
N PRO A 235 -5.91 -1.83 1.50
CA PRO A 235 -4.52 -2.21 1.70
C PRO A 235 -3.76 -2.25 0.37
N ARG A 236 -2.56 -1.68 0.38
CA ARG A 236 -1.54 -1.87 -0.65
C ARG A 236 -0.37 -2.65 -0.04
N ILE A 237 0.09 -3.65 -0.78
CA ILE A 237 1.25 -4.47 -0.41
C ILE A 237 2.43 -4.01 -1.27
N MET A 238 3.54 -3.66 -0.63
CA MET A 238 4.77 -3.34 -1.35
C MET A 238 5.38 -4.61 -1.96
N SER A 239 6.08 -4.47 -3.09
CA SER A 239 6.85 -5.54 -3.69
C SER A 239 8.20 -5.00 -4.12
N SER A 240 9.19 -5.18 -3.26
CA SER A 240 10.48 -4.51 -3.35
C SER A 240 11.49 -5.31 -4.18
N TYR A 241 12.59 -4.65 -4.51
CA TYR A 241 13.85 -5.28 -4.85
C TYR A 241 14.85 -5.08 -3.69
N GLU A 242 15.89 -5.90 -3.66
CA GLU A 242 16.93 -5.82 -2.65
C GLU A 242 17.84 -4.59 -2.87
N PHE A 243 18.09 -3.83 -1.80
CA PHE A 243 18.96 -2.65 -1.83
C PHE A 243 19.82 -2.54 -0.56
N SER A 244 21.03 -2.02 -0.74
CA SER A 244 22.00 -1.76 0.34
C SER A 244 22.15 -0.28 0.71
N ASN A 245 21.70 0.63 -0.15
CA ASN A 245 21.64 2.07 0.09
C ASN A 245 20.36 2.68 -0.49
N SER A 246 19.99 3.87 -0.03
CA SER A 246 18.72 4.53 -0.36
C SER A 246 18.58 4.91 -1.84
N ASP A 247 19.69 5.17 -2.53
CA ASP A 247 19.68 5.65 -3.92
C ASP A 247 19.85 4.53 -4.95
N GLN A 248 19.94 3.28 -4.48
CA GLN A 248 20.17 2.13 -5.35
C GLN A 248 18.94 1.85 -6.24
N GLY A 249 19.16 1.86 -7.56
CA GLY A 249 18.20 1.41 -8.56
C GLY A 249 17.88 -0.09 -8.50
N PRO A 250 16.91 -0.56 -9.29
CA PRO A 250 16.54 -1.97 -9.34
C PRO A 250 17.67 -2.86 -9.90
N PRO A 251 17.58 -4.19 -9.75
CA PRO A 251 18.48 -5.13 -10.39
C PRO A 251 18.57 -4.86 -11.90
N ALA A 252 19.77 -4.52 -12.40
CA ALA A 252 19.99 -4.16 -13.79
C ALA A 252 21.19 -4.88 -14.43
N SER A 253 21.22 -4.92 -15.76
CA SER A 253 22.39 -5.29 -16.57
C SER A 253 23.46 -4.20 -16.49
N ALA A 254 24.66 -4.48 -17.01
CA ALA A 254 25.71 -3.45 -17.09
C ALA A 254 25.33 -2.27 -18.00
N ASN A 255 24.37 -2.48 -18.91
CA ASN A 255 23.85 -1.45 -19.82
C ASN A 255 22.64 -0.69 -19.25
N GLY A 256 22.22 -1.00 -18.02
CA GLY A 256 21.07 -0.36 -17.37
C GLY A 256 19.72 -1.03 -17.64
N ASP A 257 19.66 -2.13 -18.38
CA ASP A 257 18.41 -2.85 -18.59
C ASP A 257 17.93 -3.53 -17.31
N ILE A 258 16.68 -3.33 -16.94
CA ILE A 258 16.11 -3.94 -15.74
C ILE A 258 16.06 -5.47 -15.92
N LYS A 259 16.65 -6.20 -14.98
CA LYS A 259 16.63 -7.67 -14.95
C LYS A 259 15.26 -8.15 -14.50
N SER A 260 14.65 -9.04 -15.28
CA SER A 260 13.37 -9.65 -14.92
C SER A 260 13.48 -10.48 -13.63
N PRO A 261 12.42 -10.51 -12.79
CA PRO A 261 12.32 -11.48 -11.70
C PRO A 261 12.33 -12.92 -12.23
N VAL A 262 13.02 -13.81 -11.51
CA VAL A 262 13.05 -15.26 -11.79
C VAL A 262 12.46 -16.00 -10.60
N MET A 263 11.58 -16.96 -10.84
CA MET A 263 10.93 -17.73 -9.77
C MET A 263 11.64 -19.07 -9.59
N ASN A 264 11.88 -19.46 -8.34
CA ASN A 264 12.32 -20.81 -8.02
C ASN A 264 11.14 -21.81 -8.07
N SER A 265 11.40 -23.10 -7.82
CA SER A 265 10.38 -24.15 -7.84
C SER A 265 9.26 -23.97 -6.80
N ARG A 266 9.44 -23.10 -5.81
CA ARG A 266 8.45 -22.73 -4.79
C ARG A 266 7.69 -21.44 -5.13
N GLY A 267 7.89 -20.88 -6.33
CA GLY A 267 7.25 -19.63 -6.76
C GLY A 267 7.80 -18.37 -6.10
N ILE A 268 8.90 -18.47 -5.35
CA ILE A 268 9.55 -17.35 -4.68
C ILE A 268 10.51 -16.68 -5.65
N CYS A 269 10.51 -15.34 -5.68
CA CYS A 269 11.39 -14.56 -6.52
C CYS A 269 12.86 -14.70 -6.11
N THR A 270 13.70 -14.60 -7.12
CA THR A 270 15.16 -14.55 -7.04
C THR A 270 15.64 -13.41 -7.94
N ASN A 271 16.95 -13.33 -8.23
CA ASN A 271 17.53 -12.27 -9.07
C ASN A 271 17.40 -10.86 -8.48
N GLY A 272 17.52 -10.74 -7.15
CA GLY A 272 17.46 -9.46 -6.42
C GLY A 272 16.05 -8.91 -6.17
N TRP A 273 15.00 -9.70 -6.42
CA TRP A 273 13.61 -9.30 -6.19
C TRP A 273 13.05 -9.93 -4.92
N ILE A 274 12.46 -9.13 -4.04
CA ILE A 274 11.92 -9.57 -2.74
C ILE A 274 10.55 -10.24 -2.91
N CYS A 275 9.68 -9.63 -3.72
CA CYS A 275 8.34 -10.13 -4.05
C CYS A 275 7.48 -10.52 -2.83
N GLN A 276 7.31 -9.61 -1.87
CA GLN A 276 6.49 -9.83 -0.68
C GLN A 276 5.07 -10.32 -1.03
N HIS A 277 4.50 -9.84 -2.14
CA HIS A 277 3.20 -10.27 -2.66
C HIS A 277 3.09 -11.77 -3.03
N ARG A 278 4.22 -12.50 -3.10
CA ARG A 278 4.27 -13.94 -3.40
C ARG A 278 4.55 -14.80 -2.16
N TRP A 279 4.82 -14.19 -1.02
CA TRP A 279 5.09 -14.96 0.19
C TRP A 279 3.81 -15.73 0.59
N PRO A 280 3.90 -17.03 0.93
CA PRO A 280 2.73 -17.87 1.13
C PRO A 280 1.68 -17.25 2.08
N GLY A 281 2.12 -16.76 3.24
CA GLY A 281 1.24 -16.10 4.20
C GLY A 281 0.55 -14.84 3.65
N VAL A 282 1.22 -14.07 2.79
CA VAL A 282 0.62 -12.88 2.15
C VAL A 282 -0.41 -13.28 1.12
N VAL A 283 -0.13 -14.29 0.29
CA VAL A 283 -1.07 -14.84 -0.70
C VAL A 283 -2.32 -15.39 0.01
N GLY A 284 -2.14 -16.24 1.02
CA GLY A 284 -3.24 -16.78 1.80
C GLY A 284 -4.05 -15.70 2.52
N MET A 285 -3.39 -14.66 3.04
CA MET A 285 -4.12 -13.57 3.69
C MET A 285 -4.91 -12.69 2.70
N VAL A 286 -4.45 -12.56 1.45
CA VAL A 286 -5.25 -11.93 0.39
C VAL A 286 -6.50 -12.76 0.08
N GLN A 287 -6.38 -14.08 0.02
CA GLN A 287 -7.55 -14.98 -0.12
C GLN A 287 -8.51 -14.84 1.08
N PHE A 288 -7.97 -14.82 2.30
CA PHE A 288 -8.73 -14.55 3.52
C PHE A 288 -9.50 -13.23 3.42
N ARG A 289 -8.83 -12.13 3.04
CA ARG A 289 -9.48 -10.81 2.91
C ARG A 289 -10.63 -10.83 1.92
N ASN A 290 -10.47 -11.54 0.80
CA ASN A 290 -11.53 -11.71 -0.20
C ASN A 290 -12.71 -12.51 0.37
N ALA A 291 -12.44 -13.61 1.08
CA ALA A 291 -13.47 -14.46 1.68
C ALA A 291 -14.30 -13.74 2.75
N VAL A 292 -13.70 -12.77 3.46
CA VAL A 292 -14.36 -12.03 4.56
C VAL A 292 -14.75 -10.60 4.18
N ALA A 293 -14.81 -10.30 2.88
CA ALA A 293 -15.13 -8.96 2.38
C ALA A 293 -16.44 -8.42 2.99
N GLY A 294 -16.42 -7.14 3.39
CA GLY A 294 -17.59 -6.48 4.00
C GLY A 294 -17.90 -6.88 5.46
N ARG A 295 -17.17 -7.82 6.07
CA ARG A 295 -17.39 -8.20 7.47
C ARG A 295 -16.58 -7.34 8.44
N GLY A 296 -17.18 -6.94 9.56
CA GLY A 296 -16.46 -6.30 10.68
C GLY A 296 -15.68 -7.29 11.54
N ILE A 297 -14.98 -6.79 12.55
CA ILE A 297 -14.36 -7.64 13.58
C ILE A 297 -15.43 -8.07 14.58
N LEU A 298 -15.41 -9.36 14.95
CA LEU A 298 -16.21 -9.94 16.03
C LEU A 298 -15.31 -10.78 16.93
N ASN A 299 -15.76 -10.99 18.17
CA ASN A 299 -15.13 -11.92 19.12
C ASN A 299 -13.61 -11.70 19.25
N TRP A 300 -13.21 -10.46 19.56
CA TRP A 300 -11.83 -10.14 19.88
C TRP A 300 -11.39 -10.86 21.16
N MET A 301 -10.22 -11.48 21.13
CA MET A 301 -9.62 -12.23 22.22
C MET A 301 -8.14 -11.88 22.31
N ASP A 302 -7.63 -11.69 23.52
CA ASP A 302 -6.20 -11.45 23.76
C ASP A 302 -5.75 -12.01 25.12
N ASN A 303 -4.45 -12.16 25.28
CA ASN A 303 -3.83 -12.61 26.53
C ASN A 303 -3.34 -11.45 27.42
N GLY A 304 -3.76 -10.21 27.15
CA GLY A 304 -3.26 -9.01 27.83
C GLY A 304 -1.88 -8.54 27.37
N GLU A 305 -1.27 -9.20 26.38
CA GLU A 305 0.09 -8.98 25.89
C GLU A 305 0.21 -9.12 24.35
N GLN A 306 1.00 -10.09 23.87
CA GLN A 306 1.41 -10.24 22.46
C GLN A 306 0.66 -11.35 21.71
N GLN A 307 -0.42 -11.89 22.26
CA GLN A 307 -1.26 -12.87 21.58
C GLN A 307 -2.67 -12.32 21.44
N ILE A 308 -3.15 -12.27 20.21
CA ILE A 308 -4.49 -11.78 19.86
C ILE A 308 -5.14 -12.73 18.87
N ALA A 309 -6.47 -12.77 18.88
CA ALA A 309 -7.25 -13.47 17.87
C ALA A 309 -8.61 -12.78 17.69
N PHE A 310 -9.16 -12.85 16.49
CA PHE A 310 -10.47 -12.30 16.21
C PHE A 310 -11.13 -12.96 15.01
N CYS A 311 -12.45 -12.82 14.94
CA CYS A 311 -13.23 -13.22 13.78
C CYS A 311 -13.47 -12.03 12.85
N ARG A 312 -13.62 -12.32 11.55
CA ARG A 312 -14.18 -11.39 10.56
C ARG A 312 -15.59 -11.84 10.21
N GLY A 313 -16.56 -11.34 10.98
CA GLY A 313 -17.93 -11.84 10.95
C GLY A 313 -17.98 -13.33 11.30
N ASP A 314 -18.77 -14.06 10.52
CA ASP A 314 -18.95 -15.52 10.55
C ASP A 314 -18.20 -16.22 9.39
N LEU A 315 -17.30 -15.51 8.71
CA LEU A 315 -16.64 -15.99 7.49
C LEU A 315 -15.15 -16.28 7.65
N GLY A 316 -14.52 -15.84 8.73
CA GLY A 316 -13.12 -16.13 8.97
C GLY A 316 -12.65 -15.83 10.38
N PHE A 317 -11.52 -16.43 10.72
CA PHE A 317 -10.84 -16.33 12.01
C PHE A 317 -9.34 -16.18 11.77
N VAL A 318 -8.70 -15.31 12.55
CA VAL A 318 -7.25 -15.10 12.51
C VAL A 318 -6.70 -14.99 13.93
N ALA A 319 -5.51 -15.53 14.15
CA ALA A 319 -4.77 -15.43 15.40
C ALA A 319 -3.32 -15.02 15.14
N PHE A 320 -2.75 -14.26 16.07
CA PHE A 320 -1.39 -13.74 16.02
C PHE A 320 -0.63 -14.10 17.30
N ASN A 321 0.63 -14.47 17.14
CA ASN A 321 1.59 -14.70 18.21
C ASN A 321 2.84 -13.84 17.99
N GLY A 322 2.88 -12.69 18.66
CA GLY A 322 3.98 -11.73 18.62
C GLY A 322 5.22 -12.16 19.42
N TYR A 323 5.16 -13.23 20.21
CA TYR A 323 6.34 -13.75 20.90
C TYR A 323 7.27 -14.50 19.94
N THR A 324 8.57 -14.51 20.24
CA THR A 324 9.58 -15.26 19.49
C THR A 324 9.88 -16.63 20.08
N MET A 325 9.60 -16.85 21.38
CA MET A 325 9.94 -18.09 22.09
C MET A 325 8.71 -18.80 22.68
N ALA A 326 7.65 -18.06 22.99
CA ALA A 326 6.45 -18.63 23.59
C ALA A 326 5.44 -19.05 22.52
N ASN A 327 4.91 -20.26 22.66
CA ASN A 327 3.86 -20.76 21.79
C ASN A 327 2.50 -20.14 22.16
N LEU A 328 1.65 -19.92 21.16
CA LEU A 328 0.22 -19.83 21.37
C LEU A 328 -0.32 -21.27 21.32
N ASN A 329 -1.01 -21.73 22.36
CA ASN A 329 -1.69 -23.03 22.38
C ASN A 329 -2.95 -22.89 23.24
N SER A 330 -4.09 -22.63 22.62
CA SER A 330 -5.32 -22.32 23.33
C SER A 330 -6.56 -22.71 22.55
N THR A 331 -7.55 -23.26 23.26
CA THR A 331 -8.87 -23.50 22.70
C THR A 331 -9.70 -22.23 22.80
N VAL A 332 -10.09 -21.69 21.64
CA VAL A 332 -10.82 -20.42 21.56
C VAL A 332 -12.08 -20.58 20.71
N LYS A 333 -13.04 -19.67 20.90
CA LYS A 333 -14.24 -19.61 20.07
C LYS A 333 -13.84 -19.11 18.68
N VAL A 334 -14.09 -19.92 17.66
CA VAL A 334 -13.89 -19.56 16.26
C VAL A 334 -15.26 -19.41 15.61
N CYS A 335 -15.51 -18.30 14.92
CA CYS A 335 -16.85 -17.95 14.43
C CYS A 335 -17.22 -18.65 13.13
N LEU A 336 -16.78 -19.91 12.97
CA LEU A 336 -16.96 -20.72 11.79
C LEU A 336 -17.81 -21.96 12.12
N PRO A 337 -18.53 -22.53 11.14
CA PRO A 337 -19.21 -23.80 11.29
C PRO A 337 -18.26 -24.96 11.67
N PRO A 338 -18.77 -26.02 12.31
CA PRO A 338 -17.99 -27.22 12.61
C PRO A 338 -17.40 -27.86 11.35
N GLY A 339 -16.17 -28.37 11.45
CA GLY A 339 -15.46 -28.94 10.32
C GLY A 339 -13.93 -28.80 10.43
N ILE A 340 -13.22 -29.25 9.41
CA ILE A 340 -11.77 -29.18 9.27
C ILE A 340 -11.43 -28.05 8.29
N TYR A 341 -10.63 -27.09 8.73
CA TYR A 341 -10.18 -25.96 7.94
C TYR A 341 -8.67 -25.99 7.77
N CYS A 342 -8.19 -25.60 6.60
CA CYS A 342 -6.78 -25.43 6.30
C CYS A 342 -6.31 -24.03 6.68
N ASP A 343 -5.21 -23.95 7.42
CA ASP A 343 -4.53 -22.69 7.71
C ASP A 343 -3.88 -22.13 6.45
N VAL A 344 -4.42 -21.02 5.95
CA VAL A 344 -3.97 -20.38 4.70
C VAL A 344 -2.60 -19.71 4.85
N ILE A 345 -2.04 -19.63 6.07
CA ILE A 345 -0.68 -19.14 6.28
C ILE A 345 0.36 -20.22 5.98
N THR A 346 0.07 -21.47 6.31
CA THR A 346 1.03 -22.59 6.22
C THR A 346 0.76 -23.51 5.05
N GLY A 347 -0.41 -23.44 4.41
CA GLY A 347 -0.73 -24.21 3.22
C GLY A 347 -2.06 -23.83 2.57
N ASP A 348 -2.56 -24.74 1.74
CA ASP A 348 -3.76 -24.58 0.91
C ASP A 348 -4.70 -25.77 1.14
N VAL A 349 -5.97 -25.61 0.73
CA VAL A 349 -6.94 -26.69 0.62
C VAL A 349 -6.73 -27.45 -0.70
N THR A 350 -6.74 -28.79 -0.62
CA THR A 350 -6.65 -29.68 -1.80
C THR A 350 -7.67 -30.80 -1.69
N ASP A 351 -7.87 -31.54 -2.78
CA ASP A 351 -8.76 -32.72 -2.80
C ASP A 351 -8.34 -33.81 -1.81
N ALA A 352 -7.07 -33.83 -1.39
CA ALA A 352 -6.51 -34.81 -0.46
C ALA A 352 -6.46 -34.34 1.00
N GLY A 353 -6.83 -33.09 1.28
CA GLY A 353 -6.70 -32.46 2.61
C GLY A 353 -5.92 -31.15 2.57
N CYS A 354 -5.47 -30.71 3.75
CA CYS A 354 -4.67 -29.50 3.90
C CYS A 354 -3.19 -29.78 3.66
N THR A 355 -2.51 -28.93 2.88
CA THR A 355 -1.04 -29.05 2.71
C THR A 355 -0.25 -28.49 3.89
N GLY A 356 -0.90 -27.66 4.71
CA GLY A 356 -0.35 -27.06 5.92
C GLY A 356 -1.05 -27.54 7.18
N GLN A 357 -1.14 -26.67 8.18
CA GLN A 357 -1.80 -26.99 9.45
C GLN A 357 -3.32 -27.11 9.28
N GLU A 358 -3.90 -28.13 9.92
CA GLU A 358 -5.35 -28.32 10.02
C GLU A 358 -5.91 -27.73 11.32
N VAL A 359 -7.11 -27.19 11.25
CA VAL A 359 -7.86 -26.65 12.39
C VAL A 359 -9.23 -27.31 12.46
N LEU A 360 -9.44 -28.13 13.48
CA LEU A 360 -10.73 -28.76 13.77
C LEU A 360 -11.62 -27.82 14.59
N VAL A 361 -12.73 -27.41 13.99
CA VAL A 361 -13.79 -26.65 14.63
C VAL A 361 -14.86 -27.62 15.13
N ASN A 362 -15.06 -27.68 16.43
CA ASN A 362 -16.03 -28.60 17.02
C ASN A 362 -17.48 -28.08 16.89
N LYS A 363 -18.46 -28.92 17.26
CA LYS A 363 -19.90 -28.59 17.22
C LYS A 363 -20.31 -27.35 18.02
N SER A 364 -19.51 -26.97 19.01
CA SER A 364 -19.72 -25.77 19.81
C SER A 364 -19.04 -24.54 19.21
N GLY A 365 -18.38 -24.63 18.04
CA GLY A 365 -17.65 -23.56 17.38
C GLY A 365 -16.35 -23.17 18.09
N TYR A 366 -15.68 -24.12 18.75
CA TYR A 366 -14.36 -23.91 19.34
C TYR A 366 -13.30 -24.71 18.58
N ALA A 367 -12.09 -24.18 18.53
CA ALA A 367 -10.93 -24.87 17.94
C ALA A 367 -9.68 -24.64 18.81
N ASN A 368 -8.80 -25.64 18.85
CA ASN A 368 -7.47 -25.46 19.43
C ASN A 368 -6.56 -24.76 18.42
N ILE A 369 -6.10 -23.57 18.77
CA ILE A 369 -5.20 -22.78 17.95
C ILE A 369 -3.79 -22.97 18.50
N PHE A 370 -2.88 -23.36 17.61
CA PHE A 370 -1.47 -23.53 17.91
C PHE A 370 -0.62 -22.72 16.94
N ILE A 371 0.22 -21.82 17.45
CA ILE A 371 1.21 -21.06 16.68
C ILE A 371 2.55 -21.14 17.42
N PRO A 372 3.58 -21.80 16.85
CA PRO A 372 4.91 -21.84 17.45
C PRO A 372 5.49 -20.44 17.67
N GLY A 373 6.24 -20.25 18.77
CA GLY A 373 6.96 -18.98 19.03
C GLY A 373 7.95 -18.64 17.94
N ASP A 374 8.64 -19.64 17.39
CA ASP A 374 9.62 -19.54 16.32
C ASP A 374 9.00 -19.52 14.91
N SER A 375 7.65 -19.49 14.80
CA SER A 375 6.98 -19.34 13.52
C SER A 375 7.46 -18.06 12.81
N PRO A 376 7.84 -18.14 11.52
CA PRO A 376 8.38 -16.99 10.77
C PRO A 376 7.34 -15.90 10.54
N THR A 377 6.04 -16.26 10.48
CA THR A 377 4.93 -15.31 10.34
C THR A 377 4.30 -14.97 11.70
N GLY A 378 4.21 -15.95 12.61
CA GLY A 378 3.47 -15.82 13.86
C GLY A 378 1.96 -15.66 13.67
N VAL A 379 1.39 -16.12 12.56
CA VAL A 379 -0.04 -15.97 12.23
C VAL A 379 -0.63 -17.32 11.84
N LEU A 380 -1.89 -17.54 12.21
CA LEU A 380 -2.76 -18.59 11.68
C LEU A 380 -4.05 -17.95 11.20
N ALA A 381 -4.55 -18.35 10.03
CA ALA A 381 -5.82 -17.86 9.51
C ALA A 381 -6.62 -18.96 8.80
N ILE A 382 -7.92 -19.00 9.08
CA ILE A 382 -8.88 -19.91 8.43
C ILE A 382 -10.11 -19.12 8.01
N HIS A 383 -10.76 -19.53 6.92
CA HIS A 383 -11.97 -18.89 6.43
C HIS A 383 -12.92 -19.89 5.79
N TRP A 384 -14.15 -19.48 5.51
CA TRP A 384 -15.18 -20.34 4.89
C TRP A 384 -14.67 -21.07 3.63
N GLY A 385 -13.97 -20.36 2.74
CA GLY A 385 -13.37 -20.96 1.54
C GLY A 385 -12.14 -21.86 1.77
N SER A 386 -11.64 -22.02 3.00
CA SER A 386 -10.52 -22.91 3.34
C SER A 386 -10.97 -24.17 4.06
N VAL A 387 -12.28 -24.45 4.07
CA VAL A 387 -12.84 -25.69 4.61
C VAL A 387 -12.49 -26.87 3.72
N TYR A 388 -11.94 -27.93 4.32
CA TYR A 388 -11.71 -29.21 3.67
C TYR A 388 -12.91 -30.14 3.85
N LEU A 389 -13.43 -30.23 5.09
CA LEU A 389 -14.53 -31.12 5.43
C LEU A 389 -15.49 -30.44 6.41
N LEU A 390 -16.78 -30.44 6.10
CA LEU A 390 -17.84 -30.01 7.02
C LEU A 390 -18.42 -31.23 7.75
N ASP A 391 -18.71 -31.05 9.04
CA ASP A 391 -19.30 -32.07 9.91
C ASP A 391 -20.84 -32.12 9.86
#